data_AF-A0A0A8YAC0-F1
#
_entry.id   AF-A0A0A8YAC0-F1
#
_cell.length_a   1.000
_cell.length_b   1.000
_cell.length_c   1.000
_cell.angle_alpha   90.00
_cell.angle_beta   90.00
_cell.angle_gamma   90.00
#
_symmetry.space_group_name_H-M   'P 1'
#
loop_
_entity.id
_entity.type
_entity.pdbx_description
1 polymer ?
#
loop_
_entity_poly.entity_id
_entity_poly.type
_entity_poly.pdbx_seq_one_letter_code
_entity_poly.pdbx_strand_id
1 'polypeptide(L)' 'MLCHYQEAGHCVALSFSDLSVWCFACDSYLDVRVIVELRPFYEVAHLLKFGERPPFRSLEVLDLRNGESGSSSSKA' A
#
# COMPACT_ATOMS: atom_id res chain seq x y z
N MET A 1 18.95 -3.77 10.34
CA MET A 1 17.50 -3.89 10.64
C MET A 1 17.15 -4.98 11.63
N LEU A 2 17.86 -6.12 11.68
CA LEU A 2 17.60 -7.14 12.70
C LEU A 2 17.80 -6.63 14.14
N CYS A 3 18.95 -6.03 14.46
CA CYS A 3 19.18 -5.47 15.81
C CYS A 3 18.14 -4.38 16.17
N HIS A 4 17.83 -3.49 15.22
CA HIS A 4 16.80 -2.46 15.38
C HIS A 4 15.42 -3.04 15.71
N TYR A 5 15.04 -4.16 15.07
CA TYR A 5 13.81 -4.87 15.42
C TYR A 5 13.85 -5.40 16.86
N GLN A 6 14.96 -6.00 17.28
CA GLN A 6 15.11 -6.54 18.64
C GLN A 6 15.05 -5.46 19.72
N GLU A 7 15.56 -4.26 19.43
CA GLU A 7 15.62 -3.15 20.39
C GLU A 7 14.34 -2.30 20.42
N ALA A 8 13.75 -2.01 19.25
CA ALA A 8 12.62 -1.08 19.14
C ALA A 8 11.27 -1.75 18.85
N GLY A 9 11.25 -3.04 18.52
CA GLY A 9 10.02 -3.77 18.15
C GLY A 9 9.48 -3.46 16.75
N HIS A 10 10.18 -2.64 15.95
CA HIS A 10 9.79 -2.34 14.57
C HIS A 10 10.06 -3.53 13.65
N CYS A 11 9.02 -4.32 13.38
CA CYS A 11 9.16 -5.61 12.71
C CYS A 11 9.14 -5.53 11.17
N VAL A 12 8.71 -4.43 10.56
CA VAL A 12 8.61 -4.30 9.10
C VAL A 12 9.75 -3.43 8.56
N ALA A 13 10.45 -3.91 7.54
CA ALA A 13 11.53 -3.18 6.87
C ALA A 13 11.40 -3.27 5.34
N LEU A 14 11.70 -2.16 4.66
CA LEU A 14 11.79 -2.07 3.20
C LEU A 14 13.26 -2.14 2.78
N SER A 15 13.59 -3.03 1.85
CA SER A 15 14.93 -3.13 1.26
C SER A 15 15.12 -2.09 0.15
N PHE A 16 16.18 -1.28 0.20
CA PHE A 16 16.49 -0.35 -0.88
C PHE A 16 17.13 -1.01 -2.11
N SER A 17 17.64 -2.25 -1.99
CA SER A 17 18.29 -2.98 -3.09
C SER A 17 17.30 -3.51 -4.12
N ASP A 18 16.12 -3.97 -3.69
CA ASP A 18 15.12 -4.64 -4.53
C ASP A 18 13.67 -4.21 -4.20
N LEU A 19 13.47 -3.30 -3.24
CA LEU A 19 12.15 -2.84 -2.77
C LEU A 19 11.28 -3.94 -2.16
N SER A 20 11.85 -5.10 -1.81
CA SER A 20 11.15 -6.13 -1.05
C SER A 20 10.84 -5.66 0.37
N VAL A 21 9.70 -6.10 0.93
CA VAL A 21 9.31 -5.81 2.31
C VAL A 21 9.45 -7.07 3.14
N TRP A 22 10.19 -6.98 4.24
CA TRP A 22 10.44 -8.08 5.16
C TRP A 22 9.75 -7.82 6.50
N CYS A 23 9.13 -8.86 7.06
CA CYS A 23 8.62 -8.85 8.42
C CYS A 23 9.46 -9.78 9.32
N PHE A 24 10.18 -9.21 10.28
CA PHE A 24 10.99 -9.97 11.24
C PHE A 24 10.15 -10.80 12.23
N ALA A 25 8.92 -10.37 12.54
CA ALA A 25 8.05 -11.11 13.45
C ALA A 25 7.40 -12.33 12.76
N CYS A 26 7.10 -12.23 11.46
CA CYS A 26 6.49 -13.31 10.68
C CYS A 26 7.52 -14.18 9.95
N ASP A 27 8.81 -13.84 10.02
CA ASP A 27 9.92 -14.48 9.31
C ASP A 27 9.61 -14.71 7.81
N SER A 28 9.03 -13.68 7.16
CA SER A 28 8.54 -13.79 5.78
C SER A 28 8.49 -12.45 5.05
N TYR A 29 8.50 -12.53 3.72
CA TYR A 29 8.29 -11.39 2.84
C TYR A 29 6.81 -11.05 2.73
N LEU A 30 6.52 -9.75 2.72
CA LEU A 30 5.18 -9.21 2.56
C LEU A 30 4.95 -8.73 1.12
N ASP A 31 3.78 -9.07 0.53
CA ASP A 31 3.43 -8.64 -0.82
C ASP A 31 2.75 -7.25 -0.80
N VAL A 32 3.47 -6.24 -1.29
CA VAL A 32 3.03 -4.84 -1.41
C VAL A 32 1.83 -4.64 -2.33
N ARG A 33 1.52 -5.60 -3.23
CA ARG A 33 0.34 -5.54 -4.09
C ARG A 33 -0.92 -5.95 -3.35
N VAL A 34 -0.79 -6.85 -2.38
CA VAL A 34 -1.91 -7.39 -1.60
C VAL A 34 -2.19 -6.51 -0.38
N ILE A 35 -1.14 -6.06 0.32
CA ILE A 35 -1.26 -5.25 1.53
C ILE A 35 -1.32 -3.76 1.14
N VAL A 36 -2.53 -3.19 1.17
CA VAL A 36 -2.80 -1.83 0.68
C VAL A 36 -2.02 -0.79 1.49
N GLU A 37 -1.82 -1.02 2.78
CA GLU A 37 -1.13 -0.14 3.71
C GLU A 37 0.36 0.02 3.37
N LEU A 38 0.96 -0.94 2.66
CA LEU A 38 2.36 -0.86 2.24
C LEU A 38 2.56 -0.05 0.96
N ARG A 39 1.50 0.19 0.18
CA ARG A 39 1.59 0.84 -1.13
C ARG A 39 2.20 2.24 -1.08
N PRO A 40 1.77 3.16 -0.19
CA PRO A 40 2.32 4.52 -0.19
C PRO A 40 3.84 4.54 0.00
N PHE A 41 4.36 3.65 0.85
CA PHE A 41 5.80 3.53 1.09
C PHE A 41 6.55 2.97 -0.12
N TYR A 42 5.98 1.95 -0.77
CA TYR A 42 6.55 1.38 -1.98
C TYR A 42 6.48 2.35 -3.16
N GLU A 43 5.40 3.12 -3.31
CA GLU A 43 5.26 4.17 -4.35
C GLU A 43 6.38 5.19 -4.25
N VAL A 44 6.61 5.73 -3.06
CA VAL A 44 7.65 6.74 -2.83
C VAL A 44 9.03 6.14 -3.09
N ALA A 45 9.31 4.93 -2.58
CA ALA A 45 10.60 4.29 -2.78
C ALA A 45 10.88 3.96 -4.26
N HIS A 46 9.87 3.48 -4.98
CA HIS A 46 9.98 3.18 -6.41
C HIS A 46 10.17 4.46 -7.23
N LEU A 47 9.43 5.53 -6.92
CA LEU A 47 9.60 6.84 -7.56
C LEU A 47 11.01 7.39 -7.34
N LEU A 48 11.53 7.33 -6.13
CA LEU A 48 12.87 7.82 -5.82
C LEU A 48 13.98 6.98 -6.46
N LYS A 49 13.76 5.66 -6.58
CA LYS A 49 14.76 4.74 -7.12
C LYS A 49 14.78 4.71 -8.65
N PHE A 50 13.62 4.77 -9.30
CA PHE A 50 13.48 4.55 -10.74
C PHE A 50 12.98 5.79 -11.50
N GLY A 51 12.52 6.83 -10.81
CA GLY A 51 11.99 8.04 -11.44
C GLY A 51 10.54 7.92 -11.92
N GLU A 52 9.87 6.80 -11.63
CA GLU A 52 8.47 6.56 -12.02
C GLU A 52 7.67 5.89 -10.90
N ARG A 53 6.35 6.07 -10.91
CA ARG A 53 5.48 5.37 -9.95
C ARG A 53 5.24 3.92 -10.39
N PRO A 54 5.16 2.98 -9.44
CA PRO A 54 4.92 1.58 -9.76
C PRO A 54 3.49 1.37 -10.26
N PRO A 55 3.25 0.44 -11.20
CA PRO A 55 1.92 0.16 -11.72
C PRO A 55 1.12 -0.68 -10.70
N PHE A 56 0.49 -0.02 -9.73
CA PHE A 56 -0.51 -0.68 -8.90
C PHE A 56 -1.78 -0.88 -9.70
N ARG A 57 -2.32 -2.11 -9.67
CA ARG A 57 -3.69 -2.32 -10.15
C ARG A 57 -4.62 -1.54 -9.25
N SER A 58 -5.44 -0.67 -9.83
CA SER A 58 -6.62 -0.13 -9.18
C SER A 58 -7.45 -1.34 -8.72
N LEU A 59 -7.38 -1.68 -7.44
CA LEU A 59 -8.48 -2.42 -6.83
C LEU A 59 -9.59 -1.39 -6.84
N GLU A 60 -10.48 -1.50 -7.83
CA GLU A 60 -11.75 -0.82 -7.83
C GLU A 60 -12.30 -0.96 -6.42
N VAL A 61 -12.34 0.15 -5.70
CA VAL A 61 -13.12 0.25 -4.48
C VAL A 61 -14.51 -0.17 -4.93
N LEU A 62 -14.94 -1.37 -4.55
CA LEU A 62 -16.32 -1.78 -4.70
C LEU A 62 -17.13 -0.67 -4.03
N ASP A 63 -17.78 0.14 -4.86
CA ASP A 63 -18.66 1.24 -4.47
C ASP A 63 -19.80 0.67 -3.61
N LEU A 64 -19.55 0.47 -2.32
CA LEU A 64 -20.56 0.06 -1.34
C LEU A 64 -21.47 1.22 -0.92
N ARG A 65 -21.75 2.17 -1.83
CA ARG A 65 -22.73 3.24 -1.61
C ARG A 65 -23.57 3.52 -2.85
N ASN A 66 -24.08 2.47 -3.51
CA ASN A 66 -25.29 2.62 -4.32
C ASN A 66 -26.51 2.16 -3.50
N GLY A 67 -26.97 3.03 -2.60
CA GLY A 67 -28.27 2.96 -1.95
C GLY A 67 -29.13 4.11 -2.48
N GLU A 68 -30.12 3.75 -3.29
CA GLU A 68 -31.09 4.61 -3.97
C GLU A 68 -31.78 5.63 -3.05
N SER A 69 -32.11 6.81 -3.57
CA SER A 69 -33.40 7.50 -3.35
C SER A 69 -33.53 8.67 -4.34
N GLY A 70 -34.57 8.63 -5.16
CA GLY A 70 -34.79 9.55 -6.28
C GLY A 70 -35.58 10.83 -5.99
N SER A 71 -35.97 11.46 -7.10
CA SER A 71 -36.85 12.64 -7.24
C SER A 71 -36.17 13.98 -6.86
N SER A 72 -36.26 15.09 -7.61
CA SER A 72 -37.29 15.55 -8.54
C SER A 72 -36.73 16.67 -9.44
N SER A 73 -37.23 16.74 -10.67
CA SER A 73 -37.12 17.87 -11.61
C SER A 73 -37.52 19.23 -11.02
N SER A 74 -36.90 20.31 -11.51
CA SER A 74 -37.61 21.47 -12.09
C SER A 74 -36.61 22.43 -12.75
N LYS A 75 -36.68 22.50 -14.09
CA LYS A 75 -36.26 23.66 -14.88
C LYS A 75 -37.47 24.60 -14.97
N ALA A 76 -37.29 25.87 -14.61
CA ALA A 76 -37.96 27.03 -15.19
C ALA A 76 -37.14 28.27 -14.82
#